data_AF-A0A1A2EM83-F1
#
_entry.id   AF-A0A1A2EM83-F1
#
_cell.length_a   1.000
_cell.length_b   1.000
_cell.length_c   1.000
_cell.angle_alpha   90.00
_cell.angle_beta   90.00
_cell.angle_gamma   90.00
#
_symmetry.space_group_name_H-M   'P 1'
#
loop_
_entity.id
_entity.type
_entity.pdbx_description
1 polymer ?
#
loop_
_entity_poly.entity_id
_entity_poly.type
_entity_poly.pdbx_seq_one_letter_code
_entity_poly.pdbx_strand_id
1 'polypeptide(L)'
;MAWAVRQHRASPAASADDCAVVAQLARLWRVDSENSMDALARDDNDPLAEVDGTAALSEKARAAAQSVSDPVIRDDLNSWADGFALLAQIIQGDARESSLQDSPEEAERIQNAGDQIFLTADKLRAACPEAFAPRH
;
A
#
# COMPACT_ATOMS: atom_id res chain seq x y z
N MET A 1 -12.00 -15.27 43.67
CA MET A 1 -11.73 -14.31 42.59
C MET A 1 -10.62 -14.86 41.72
N ALA A 2 -10.97 -15.42 40.55
CA ALA A 2 -9.99 -15.96 39.61
C ALA A 2 -9.63 -14.86 38.60
N TRP A 3 -8.36 -14.46 38.57
CA TRP A 3 -7.83 -13.55 37.56
C TRP A 3 -7.75 -14.28 36.22
N ALA A 4 -8.55 -13.84 35.25
CA ALA A 4 -8.36 -14.22 33.86
C ALA A 4 -7.14 -13.47 33.33
N VAL A 5 -6.01 -14.16 33.19
CA VAL A 5 -4.89 -13.70 32.37
C VAL A 5 -5.44 -13.62 30.94
N ARG A 6 -5.71 -12.41 30.45
CA ARG A 6 -5.85 -12.17 29.01
C ARG A 6 -4.50 -12.51 28.40
N GLN A 7 -4.38 -13.74 27.91
CA GLN A 7 -3.35 -14.05 26.95
C GLN A 7 -3.62 -13.13 25.76
N HIS A 8 -2.79 -12.10 25.58
CA HIS A 8 -2.55 -11.56 24.26
C HIS A 8 -2.04 -12.74 23.43
N ARG A 9 -2.97 -13.48 22.81
CA ARG A 9 -2.62 -14.26 21.64
C ARG A 9 -2.02 -13.23 20.70
N ALA A 10 -0.71 -13.30 20.49
CA ALA A 10 -0.16 -12.93 19.21
C ALA A 10 -1.11 -13.58 18.19
N SER A 11 -1.76 -12.76 17.36
CA SER A 11 -2.58 -13.28 16.28
C SER A 11 -1.77 -14.38 15.60
N PRO A 12 -2.32 -15.59 15.41
CA PRO A 12 -1.58 -16.62 14.70
C PRO A 12 -1.12 -15.99 13.38
N ALA A 13 0.16 -16.17 13.06
CA ALA A 13 0.70 -15.70 11.80
C ALA A 13 -0.23 -16.15 10.67
N ALA A 14 -0.43 -15.25 9.72
CA ALA A 14 -1.27 -15.50 8.56
C ALA A 14 -0.88 -16.80 7.85
N SER A 15 -1.83 -17.39 7.12
CA SER A 15 -1.54 -18.61 6.36
C SER A 15 -0.42 -18.38 5.34
N ALA A 16 0.36 -19.41 5.05
CA ALA A 16 1.46 -19.31 4.08
C ALA A 16 0.95 -18.88 2.68
N ASP A 17 -0.26 -19.31 2.31
CA ASP A 17 -0.90 -18.97 1.04
C ASP A 17 -1.29 -17.48 1.00
N ASP A 18 -1.91 -16.96 2.07
CA ASP A 18 -2.23 -15.53 2.16
C ASP A 18 -0.97 -14.68 2.15
N CYS A 19 0.08 -15.10 2.87
CA CYS A 19 1.36 -14.40 2.87
C CYS A 19 2.08 -14.46 1.51
N ALA A 20 1.88 -15.51 0.72
CA ALA A 20 2.41 -15.57 -0.64
C ALA A 20 1.74 -14.54 -1.56
N VAL A 21 0.45 -14.27 -1.36
CA VAL A 21 -0.29 -13.19 -2.06
C VAL A 21 0.27 -11.82 -1.65
N VAL A 22 0.39 -11.57 -0.34
CA VAL A 22 0.96 -10.32 0.19
C VAL A 22 2.39 -10.10 -0.32
N ALA A 23 3.23 -11.14 -0.35
CA ALA A 23 4.61 -11.07 -0.84
C ALA A 23 4.69 -10.70 -2.33
N GLN A 24 3.79 -11.22 -3.16
CA GLN A 24 3.73 -10.85 -4.57
C GLN A 24 3.42 -9.36 -4.74
N LEU A 25 2.42 -8.85 -4.01
CA LEU A 25 2.04 -7.45 -4.09
C LEU A 25 3.12 -6.52 -3.53
N ALA A 26 3.74 -6.88 -2.40
CA ALA A 26 4.85 -6.12 -1.81
C ALA A 26 6.06 -6.00 -2.75
N ARG A 27 6.36 -7.05 -3.53
CA ARG A 27 7.40 -6.99 -4.57
C ARG A 27 7.03 -6.03 -5.70
N LEU A 28 5.78 -6.07 -6.17
CA LEU A 28 5.32 -5.19 -7.23
C LEU A 28 5.39 -3.72 -6.80
N TRP A 29 4.87 -3.40 -5.61
CA TRP A 29 4.96 -2.05 -5.06
C TRP A 29 6.41 -1.59 -4.91
N ARG A 30 7.31 -2.44 -4.42
CA ARG A 30 8.74 -2.08 -4.31
C ARG A 30 9.37 -1.76 -5.68
N VAL A 31 9.12 -2.59 -6.69
CA VAL A 31 9.66 -2.37 -8.04
C VAL A 31 9.11 -1.07 -8.63
N ASP A 32 7.82 -0.82 -8.46
CA ASP A 32 7.17 0.41 -8.90
C ASP A 32 7.79 1.64 -8.22
N SER A 33 7.90 1.63 -6.88
CA SER A 33 8.54 2.71 -6.12
C SER A 33 10.01 2.94 -6.49
N GLU A 34 10.78 1.87 -6.75
CA GLU A 34 12.16 1.99 -7.23
C GLU A 34 12.21 2.68 -8.60
N ASN A 35 11.33 2.30 -9.53
CA ASN A 35 11.26 2.91 -10.86
C ASN A 35 10.87 4.39 -10.80
N SER A 36 9.88 4.75 -9.98
CA SER A 36 9.44 6.15 -9.81
C SER A 36 10.55 7.01 -9.20
N MET A 37 11.25 6.51 -8.18
CA MET A 37 12.41 7.20 -7.59
C MET A 37 13.55 7.39 -8.60
N ASP A 38 13.80 6.38 -9.43
CA ASP A 38 14.80 6.43 -10.49
C ASP A 38 14.44 7.45 -11.59
N ALA A 39 13.17 7.55 -11.97
CA ALA A 39 12.66 8.52 -12.92
C ALA A 39 12.78 9.96 -12.39
N LEU A 40 12.38 10.17 -11.13
CA LEU A 40 12.55 11.46 -10.43
C LEU A 40 14.01 11.89 -10.35
N ALA A 41 14.93 10.96 -10.03
CA ALA A 41 16.35 11.26 -9.97
C ALA A 41 16.96 11.65 -11.34
N ARG A 42 16.31 11.26 -12.44
CA ARG A 42 16.73 11.56 -13.81
C ARG A 42 15.97 12.75 -14.44
N ASP A 43 15.04 13.37 -13.70
CA ASP A 43 14.12 14.40 -14.23
C ASP A 43 13.32 13.89 -15.46
N ASP A 44 13.00 12.60 -15.46
CA ASP A 44 12.28 11.87 -16.52
C ASP A 44 10.95 11.32 -15.98
N ASN A 45 10.36 12.01 -14.99
CA ASN A 45 9.09 11.60 -14.42
C ASN A 45 7.95 11.98 -15.37
N ASP A 46 7.17 10.99 -15.79
CA ASP A 46 5.90 11.18 -16.50
C ASP A 46 4.75 11.03 -15.50
N PRO A 47 4.07 12.12 -15.11
CA PRO A 47 2.96 12.07 -14.17
C PRO A 47 1.82 11.15 -14.62
N LEU A 48 1.57 11.00 -15.93
CA LEU A 48 0.52 10.13 -16.42
C LEU A 48 0.90 8.65 -16.27
N ALA A 49 2.16 8.31 -16.51
CA ALA A 49 2.68 6.97 -16.26
C ALA A 49 2.62 6.62 -14.75
N GLU A 50 2.92 7.58 -13.87
CA GLU A 50 2.81 7.40 -12.42
C GLU A 50 1.35 7.17 -11.96
N VAL A 51 0.40 7.91 -12.54
CA VAL A 51 -1.04 7.68 -12.31
C VAL A 51 -1.42 6.25 -12.69
N ASP A 52 -1.03 5.79 -13.87
CA ASP A 52 -1.36 4.45 -14.37
C ASP A 52 -0.72 3.35 -13.52
N GLY A 53 0.55 3.52 -13.11
CA GLY A 53 1.26 2.59 -12.23
C GLY A 53 0.58 2.47 -10.85
N THR A 54 0.26 3.62 -10.24
CA THR A 54 -0.42 3.68 -8.94
C THR A 54 -1.83 3.08 -9.02
N ALA A 55 -2.59 3.38 -10.07
CA ALA A 55 -3.91 2.80 -10.29
C ALA A 55 -3.83 1.27 -10.48
N ALA A 56 -2.82 0.77 -11.21
CA ALA A 56 -2.60 -0.65 -11.37
C ALA A 56 -2.28 -1.35 -10.04
N LEU A 57 -1.53 -0.71 -9.14
CA LEU A 57 -1.30 -1.23 -7.78
C LEU A 57 -2.60 -1.32 -6.97
N SER A 58 -3.47 -0.30 -7.07
CA SER A 58 -4.80 -0.33 -6.44
C SER A 58 -5.61 -1.56 -6.90
N GLU A 59 -5.69 -1.79 -8.21
CA GLU A 59 -6.45 -2.94 -8.75
C GLU A 59 -5.82 -4.29 -8.37
N LYS A 60 -4.49 -4.39 -8.37
CA LYS A 60 -3.79 -5.59 -7.90
C LYS A 60 -4.04 -5.85 -6.42
N ALA A 61 -4.11 -4.81 -5.59
CA ALA A 61 -4.44 -4.93 -4.18
C ALA A 61 -5.89 -5.40 -3.96
N ARG A 62 -6.86 -4.89 -4.73
CA ARG A 62 -8.25 -5.40 -4.71
C ARG A 62 -8.33 -6.87 -5.14
N ALA A 63 -7.61 -7.26 -6.18
CA ALA A 63 -7.55 -8.64 -6.63
C ALA A 63 -6.89 -9.57 -5.58
N ALA A 64 -5.84 -9.10 -4.92
CA ALA A 64 -5.20 -9.80 -3.81
C ALA A 64 -6.17 -10.00 -2.64
N ALA A 65 -6.96 -8.99 -2.29
CA ALA A 65 -7.97 -9.07 -1.22
C ALA A 65 -9.02 -10.16 -1.50
N GLN A 66 -9.37 -10.40 -2.77
CA GLN A 66 -10.29 -11.48 -3.16
C GLN A 66 -9.65 -12.88 -3.12
N SER A 67 -8.32 -12.95 -3.05
CA SER A 67 -7.55 -14.19 -3.14
C SER A 67 -7.09 -14.73 -1.78
N VAL A 68 -7.27 -13.95 -0.70
CA VAL A 68 -6.88 -14.34 0.65
C VAL A 68 -8.07 -14.88 1.46
N SER A 69 -7.78 -15.77 2.39
CA SER A 69 -8.75 -16.40 3.27
C SER A 69 -8.91 -15.67 4.61
N ASP A 70 -7.83 -15.07 5.13
CA ASP A 70 -7.87 -14.30 6.37
C ASP A 70 -8.63 -12.96 6.18
N PRO A 71 -9.70 -12.71 6.94
CA PRO A 71 -10.50 -11.50 6.81
C PRO A 71 -9.72 -10.23 7.18
N VAL A 72 -8.76 -10.30 8.12
CA VAL A 72 -7.95 -9.14 8.52
C VAL A 72 -7.00 -8.75 7.39
N ILE A 73 -6.34 -9.74 6.77
CA ILE A 73 -5.46 -9.49 5.61
C ILE A 73 -6.26 -8.95 4.43
N ARG A 74 -7.47 -9.48 4.20
CA ARG A 74 -8.37 -8.96 3.17
C ARG A 74 -8.71 -7.49 3.41
N ASP A 75 -9.06 -7.13 4.63
CA ASP A 75 -9.44 -5.76 4.98
C ASP A 75 -8.23 -4.81 4.87
N ASP A 76 -7.05 -5.25 5.30
CA ASP A 76 -5.80 -4.50 5.09
C ASP A 76 -5.50 -4.35 3.59
N LEU A 77 -5.61 -5.39 2.77
CA LEU A 77 -5.40 -5.29 1.31
C LEU A 77 -6.39 -4.33 0.63
N ASN A 78 -7.64 -4.28 1.08
CA ASN A 78 -8.61 -3.29 0.60
C ASN A 78 -8.23 -1.87 1.02
N SER A 79 -7.80 -1.67 2.28
CA SER A 79 -7.30 -0.37 2.75
C SER A 79 -6.06 0.07 1.97
N TRP A 80 -5.21 -0.88 1.58
CA TRP A 80 -4.03 -0.58 0.77
C TRP A 80 -4.44 -0.14 -0.65
N ALA A 81 -5.42 -0.84 -1.24
CA ALA A 81 -5.99 -0.47 -2.53
C ALA A 81 -6.59 0.94 -2.53
N ASP A 82 -7.30 1.32 -1.47
CA ASP A 82 -7.92 2.63 -1.35
C ASP A 82 -6.86 3.73 -1.20
N GLY A 83 -5.78 3.47 -0.47
CA GLY A 83 -4.62 4.36 -0.40
C GLY A 83 -3.98 4.61 -1.78
N PHE A 84 -3.75 3.55 -2.56
CA PHE A 84 -3.26 3.69 -3.94
C PHE A 84 -4.26 4.42 -4.85
N ALA A 85 -5.56 4.14 -4.75
CA ALA A 85 -6.56 4.83 -5.55
C ALA A 85 -6.62 6.34 -5.22
N LEU A 86 -6.46 6.70 -3.95
CA LEU A 86 -6.42 8.10 -3.53
C LEU A 86 -5.15 8.79 -4.06
N LEU A 87 -3.99 8.13 -3.96
CA LEU A 87 -2.73 8.66 -4.48
C LEU A 87 -2.80 8.89 -6.00
N ALA A 88 -3.32 7.93 -6.77
CA ALA A 88 -3.49 8.08 -8.22
C ALA A 88 -4.39 9.28 -8.58
N GLN A 89 -5.45 9.53 -7.79
CA GLN A 89 -6.32 10.69 -7.99
C GLN A 89 -5.62 12.02 -7.69
N ILE A 90 -4.74 12.05 -6.69
CA ILE A 90 -3.96 13.24 -6.35
C ILE A 90 -2.99 13.55 -7.50
N ILE A 91 -2.17 12.58 -7.91
CA ILE A 91 -1.20 12.75 -9.00
C ILE A 91 -1.92 13.17 -10.30
N GLN A 92 -3.10 12.60 -10.57
CA GLN A 92 -3.90 12.99 -11.74
C GLN A 92 -4.42 14.44 -11.66
N GLY A 93 -4.78 14.92 -10.47
CA GLY A 93 -5.15 16.31 -10.23
C GLY A 93 -3.98 17.24 -10.54
N ASP A 94 -2.84 16.96 -9.93
CA ASP A 94 -1.60 17.76 -10.06
C ASP A 94 -1.10 17.79 -11.51
N ALA A 95 -1.19 16.66 -12.23
CA ALA A 95 -0.81 16.58 -13.64
C ALA A 95 -1.73 17.42 -14.55
N ARG A 96 -2.98 17.66 -14.15
CA ARG A 96 -3.97 18.41 -14.94
C ARG A 96 -4.01 19.89 -14.61
N GLU A 97 -3.73 20.26 -13.35
CA GLU A 97 -3.72 21.65 -12.91
C GLU A 97 -2.30 22.23 -13.01
N SER A 98 -2.07 23.19 -13.92
CA SER A 98 -0.78 23.89 -14.04
C SER A 98 -0.44 24.81 -12.86
N SER A 99 -1.27 24.82 -11.80
CA SER A 99 -1.03 25.58 -10.58
C SER A 99 -0.94 24.60 -9.42
N LEU A 100 0.25 24.50 -8.82
CA LEU A 100 0.42 24.00 -7.46
C LEU A 100 -0.39 24.91 -6.54
N GLN A 101 -1.66 24.58 -6.30
CA GLN A 101 -2.37 25.19 -5.20
C GLN A 101 -1.93 24.44 -3.96
N ASP A 102 -0.87 24.93 -3.30
CA ASP A 102 -0.49 24.56 -1.94
C ASP A 102 -1.67 24.86 -1.00
N SER A 103 -2.67 23.98 -1.03
CA SER A 103 -3.86 24.06 -0.22
C SER A 103 -3.70 23.10 0.94
N PRO A 104 -4.08 23.50 2.17
CA PRO A 104 -4.05 22.59 3.32
C PRO A 104 -4.85 21.30 3.09
N GLU A 105 -5.90 21.36 2.25
CA GLU A 105 -6.72 20.21 1.88
C GLU A 105 -5.95 19.20 1.02
N GLU A 106 -5.19 19.66 0.03
CA GLU A 106 -4.35 18.78 -0.80
C GLU A 106 -3.24 18.13 0.02
N ALA A 107 -2.58 18.90 0.89
CA ALA A 107 -1.58 18.37 1.82
C ALA A 107 -2.16 17.33 2.79
N GLU A 108 -3.40 17.51 3.25
CA GLU A 108 -4.11 16.51 4.06
C GLU A 108 -4.44 15.25 3.26
N ARG A 109 -4.87 15.39 2.00
CA ARG A 109 -5.14 14.25 1.12
C ARG A 109 -3.89 13.44 0.82
N ILE A 110 -2.76 14.10 0.55
CA ILE A 110 -1.45 13.45 0.35
C ILE A 110 -1.04 12.68 1.60
N GLN A 111 -1.13 13.32 2.78
CA GLN A 111 -0.83 12.64 4.04
C GLN A 111 -1.73 11.44 4.28
N ASN A 112 -3.03 11.55 4.04
CA ASN A 112 -3.98 10.44 4.22
C ASN A 112 -3.68 9.27 3.26
N ALA A 113 -3.37 9.54 1.98
CA ALA A 113 -2.94 8.52 1.03
C ALA A 113 -1.64 7.82 1.51
N GLY A 114 -0.65 8.61 1.93
CA GLY A 114 0.61 8.10 2.46
C GLY A 114 0.40 7.23 3.70
N ASP A 115 -0.35 7.70 4.69
CA ASP A 115 -0.67 6.97 5.91
C ASP A 115 -1.38 5.66 5.61
N GLN A 116 -2.38 5.67 4.71
CA GLN A 116 -3.05 4.43 4.30
C GLN A 116 -2.10 3.45 3.65
N ILE A 117 -1.19 3.91 2.78
CA ILE A 117 -0.24 3.03 2.10
C ILE A 117 0.79 2.46 3.09
N PHE A 118 1.47 3.31 3.86
CA PHE A 118 2.59 2.89 4.70
C PHE A 118 2.13 2.16 5.98
N LEU A 119 1.10 2.65 6.67
CA LEU A 119 0.61 1.99 7.89
C LEU A 119 -0.04 0.64 7.58
N THR A 120 -0.68 0.51 6.41
CA THR A 120 -1.24 -0.79 5.98
C THR A 120 -0.14 -1.75 5.56
N ALA A 121 0.89 -1.28 4.86
CA ALA A 121 2.08 -2.09 4.58
C ALA A 121 2.75 -2.59 5.89
N ASP A 122 2.76 -1.78 6.96
CA ASP A 122 3.27 -2.20 8.27
C ASP A 122 2.41 -3.30 8.92
N LYS A 123 1.08 -3.20 8.84
CA LYS A 123 0.17 -4.26 9.32
C LYS A 123 0.37 -5.56 8.54
N LEU A 124 0.44 -5.47 7.23
CA LEU A 124 0.69 -6.61 6.35
C LEU A 124 2.07 -7.24 6.64
N ARG A 125 3.09 -6.44 6.95
CA ARG A 125 4.40 -6.94 7.38
C ARG A 125 4.35 -7.61 8.74
N ALA A 126 3.58 -7.08 9.69
CA ALA A 126 3.39 -7.72 10.99
C ALA A 126 2.69 -9.07 10.87
N ALA A 127 1.71 -9.18 9.96
CA ALA A 127 0.99 -10.43 9.68
C ALA A 127 1.83 -11.43 8.86
N CYS A 128 2.64 -10.94 7.93
CA CYS A 128 3.47 -11.70 6.99
C CYS A 128 4.92 -11.17 6.95
N PRO A 129 5.77 -11.45 7.96
CA PRO A 129 7.12 -10.88 8.05
C PRO A 129 8.00 -11.18 6.84
N GLU A 130 7.97 -12.41 6.34
CA GLU A 130 8.77 -12.85 5.19
C GLU A 130 8.33 -12.22 3.86
N ALA A 131 7.11 -11.68 3.78
CA ALA A 131 6.61 -11.06 2.55
C ALA A 131 7.36 -9.78 2.17
N PHE A 132 8.00 -9.13 3.15
CA PHE A 132 8.70 -7.85 2.99
C PHE A 132 10.22 -7.97 3.19
N ALA A 133 10.76 -9.19 3.28
CA ALA A 133 12.18 -9.41 3.50
C ALA A 133 13.07 -8.61 2.51
N PRO A 134 14.22 -8.06 2.97
CA PRO A 134 15.19 -7.42 2.09
C PRO A 134 15.69 -8.39 1.01
N ARG A 135 16.09 -7.88 -0.16
CA ARG A 135 16.78 -8.72 -1.16
C ARG A 135 18.09 -9.23 -0.53
N HIS A 136 18.30 -10.55 -0.57
CA HIS A 136 19.60 -11.18 -0.29
C HIS A 136 20.53 -11.05 -1.51
#